data_AF-A0A256Z3Z5-F1
#
_entry.id   AF-A0A256Z3Z5-F1
#
_cell.length_a   1.000
_cell.length_b   1.000
_cell.length_c   1.000
_cell.angle_alpha   90.00
_cell.angle_beta   90.00
_cell.angle_gamma   90.00
#
_symmetry.space_group_name_H-M   'P 1'
#
loop_
_entity.id
_entity.type
_entity.pdbx_description
1 polymer ?
#
loop_
_entity_poly.entity_id
_entity_poly.type
_entity_poly.pdbx_seq_one_letter_code
_entity_poly.pdbx_strand_id
1 'polypeptide(L)'
;MIKIPLTNIGTLKETFTVVMIIRDTTGAAIYISMASLPLGGGETAEIGFTYTPTAAGTYTIEVHIIKSLADWTPVGESLTATMTVSE
;
A
#
# COMPACT_ATOMS: atom_id res chain seq x y z
N MET A 1 12.63 -0.97 1.94
CA MET A 1 11.40 -1.73 2.27
C MET A 1 10.37 -0.72 2.76
N ILE A 2 9.15 -0.79 2.23
CA ILE A 2 8.03 0.09 2.60
C ILE A 2 7.17 -0.70 3.59
N LYS A 3 6.90 -0.11 4.75
CA LYS A 3 6.17 -0.75 5.86
C LYS A 3 4.89 0.03 6.11
N ILE A 4 3.76 -0.68 6.14
CA ILE A 4 2.44 -0.10 6.32
C ILE A 4 1.84 -0.71 7.58
N PRO A 5 1.78 0.03 8.70
CA PRO A 5 1.03 -0.42 9.87
C PRO A 5 -0.46 -0.38 9.55
N LEU A 6 -1.16 -1.48 9.83
CA LEU A 6 -2.60 -1.61 9.64
C LEU A 6 -3.24 -2.07 10.95
N THR A 7 -4.24 -1.33 11.40
CA THR A 7 -5.05 -1.66 12.58
C THR A 7 -6.49 -1.87 12.16
N ASN A 8 -7.06 -3.02 12.52
CA ASN A 8 -8.51 -3.25 12.37
C ASN A 8 -9.24 -2.59 13.55
N ILE A 9 -9.84 -1.43 13.32
CA ILE A 9 -10.62 -0.69 14.34
C ILE A 9 -12.02 -1.29 14.59
N GLY A 10 -12.40 -2.32 13.83
CA GLY A 10 -13.64 -3.07 14.03
C GLY A 10 -13.54 -4.07 15.18
N THR A 11 -14.65 -4.77 15.43
CA THR A 11 -14.75 -5.80 16.49
C THR A 11 -14.71 -7.22 15.95
N LEU A 12 -14.89 -7.40 14.65
CA LEU A 12 -14.87 -8.70 13.98
C LEU A 12 -13.58 -8.90 13.20
N LYS A 13 -13.25 -10.18 12.95
CA LYS A 13 -12.15 -10.53 12.06
C LYS A 13 -12.51 -10.19 10.62
N GLU A 14 -11.66 -9.43 9.96
CA GLU A 14 -11.83 -9.02 8.56
C GLU A 14 -10.55 -9.26 7.77
N THR A 15 -10.68 -9.39 6.44
CA THR A 15 -9.53 -9.48 5.54
C THR A 15 -9.44 -8.18 4.75
N PHE A 16 -8.31 -7.50 4.88
CA PHE A 16 -8.03 -6.24 4.20
C PHE A 16 -7.17 -6.50 2.97
N THR A 17 -7.44 -5.79 1.88
CA THR A 17 -6.59 -5.80 0.69
C THR A 17 -5.82 -4.48 0.62
N VAL A 18 -4.49 -4.57 0.67
CA VAL A 18 -3.61 -3.41 0.54
C VAL A 18 -2.96 -3.43 -0.83
N VAL A 19 -3.13 -2.35 -1.58
CA VAL A 19 -2.58 -2.16 -2.92
C VAL A 19 -1.58 -1.02 -2.86
N MET A 20 -0.33 -1.32 -3.23
CA MET A 20 0.73 -0.33 -3.40
C MET A 20 0.94 -0.07 -4.88
N ILE A 21 0.87 1.20 -5.29
CA ILE A 21 1.14 1.68 -6.63
C ILE A 21 2.34 2.61 -6.55
N ILE A 22 3.29 2.47 -7.47
CA ILE A 22 4.40 3.40 -7.60
C ILE A 22 4.30 4.05 -8.97
N ARG A 23 4.33 5.38 -8.96
CA ARG A 23 4.29 6.22 -10.15
C ARG A 23 5.63 6.90 -10.37
N ASP A 24 6.01 7.07 -11.63
CA ASP A 24 7.15 7.90 -12.00
C ASP A 24 6.79 9.40 -11.98
N THR A 25 7.75 10.24 -12.38
CA THR A 25 7.59 11.71 -12.47
C THR A 25 6.53 12.16 -13.48
N THR A 26 6.15 11.30 -14.44
CA THR A 26 5.10 11.59 -15.42
C THR A 26 3.70 11.24 -14.88
N GLY A 27 3.62 10.59 -13.71
CA GLY A 27 2.39 10.09 -13.11
C GLY A 27 1.98 8.70 -13.61
N ALA A 28 2.78 8.07 -14.48
CA ALA A 28 2.52 6.73 -14.98
C ALA A 28 2.78 5.70 -13.88
N ALA A 29 1.86 4.77 -13.68
CA ALA A 29 2.05 3.65 -12.76
C ALA A 29 3.08 2.67 -13.37
N ILE A 30 4.24 2.56 -12.74
CA ILE A 30 5.36 1.72 -13.18
C ILE A 30 5.49 0.43 -12.38
N TYR A 31 4.83 0.36 -11.21
CA TYR A 31 4.83 -0.81 -10.36
C TYR A 31 3.53 -0.88 -9.56
N ILE A 32 2.97 -2.09 -9.44
CA ILE A 32 1.81 -2.38 -8.61
C ILE A 32 2.08 -3.67 -7.85
N SER A 33 1.85 -3.65 -6.54
CA SER A 33 1.93 -4.82 -5.67
C SER A 33 0.73 -4.84 -4.73
N MET A 34 0.31 -6.02 -4.31
CA MET A 34 -0.81 -6.18 -3.40
C MET A 34 -0.56 -7.27 -2.38
N ALA A 35 -1.21 -7.14 -1.23
CA ALA A 35 -1.22 -8.15 -0.18
C ALA A 35 -2.59 -8.18 0.49
N SER A 36 -2.99 -9.37 0.93
CA SER A 36 -4.18 -9.55 1.77
C SER A 36 -3.74 -9.92 3.17
N LEU A 37 -4.37 -9.30 4.17
CA LEU A 37 -4.03 -9.50 5.57
C LEU A 37 -5.32 -9.70 6.39
N PRO A 38 -5.55 -10.90 6.95
CA PRO A 38 -6.61 -11.11 7.92
C PRO A 38 -6.19 -10.54 9.28
N LEU A 39 -7.02 -9.67 9.86
CA LEU A 39 -6.82 -9.09 11.19
C LEU A 39 -8.05 -9.33 12.05
N GLY A 40 -7.85 -9.81 13.28
CA GLY A 40 -8.88 -9.80 14.32
C GLY A 40 -9.32 -8.36 14.66
N GLY A 41 -10.49 -8.22 15.30
CA GLY A 41 -10.94 -6.91 15.77
C GLY A 41 -9.97 -6.34 16.82
N GLY A 42 -9.55 -5.09 16.64
CA GLY A 42 -8.53 -4.42 17.46
C GLY A 42 -7.09 -4.86 17.20
N GLU A 43 -6.84 -5.79 16.28
CA GLU A 43 -5.49 -6.28 15.97
C GLU A 43 -4.74 -5.30 15.06
N THR A 44 -3.43 -5.18 15.31
CA THR A 44 -2.50 -4.43 14.46
C THR A 44 -1.45 -5.37 13.89
N ALA A 45 -1.19 -5.28 12.60
CA ALA A 45 -0.01 -5.88 11.99
C ALA A 45 0.60 -4.97 10.92
N GLU A 46 1.79 -5.33 10.45
CA GLU A 46 2.53 -4.56 9.45
C GLU A 46 2.62 -5.34 8.14
N ILE A 47 2.30 -4.66 7.03
CA ILE A 47 2.50 -5.20 5.68
C ILE A 47 3.77 -4.57 5.10
N GLY A 48 4.68 -5.42 4.64
CA GLY A 48 5.91 -5.01 3.99
C GLY A 48 5.83 -5.16 2.47
N PHE A 49 6.18 -4.12 1.72
CA PHE A 49 6.41 -4.18 0.29
C PHE A 49 7.87 -3.84 -0.04
N THR A 50 8.37 -4.48 -1.10
CA THR A 50 9.70 -4.21 -1.64
C THR A 50 9.59 -3.74 -3.08
N TYR A 51 10.30 -2.66 -3.39
CA TYR A 51 10.49 -2.17 -4.74
C TYR A 51 11.93 -1.67 -4.86
N THR A 52 12.59 -2.04 -5.95
CA THR A 52 13.94 -1.61 -6.28
C THR A 52 13.87 -0.80 -7.58
N PRO A 53 14.04 0.53 -7.51
CA PRO A 53 14.10 1.39 -8.68
C PRO A 53 15.24 0.97 -9.61
N THR A 54 14.98 0.97 -10.92
CA THR A 54 16.00 0.66 -11.95
C THR A 54 16.64 1.89 -12.55
N ALA A 55 16.11 3.09 -12.25
CA ALA A 55 16.60 4.37 -12.76
C ALA A 55 16.63 5.41 -11.62
N ALA A 56 17.47 6.42 -11.78
CA ALA A 56 17.42 7.61 -10.95
C ALA A 56 16.15 8.42 -11.26
N GLY A 57 15.59 9.08 -10.25
CA GLY A 57 14.37 9.88 -10.39
C GLY A 57 13.54 9.97 -9.13
N THR A 58 12.44 10.71 -9.23
CA THR A 58 11.44 10.83 -8.16
C THR A 58 10.25 9.93 -8.47
N TYR A 59 9.85 9.17 -7.46
CA TYR A 59 8.73 8.25 -7.52
C TYR A 59 7.69 8.60 -6.46
N THR A 60 6.42 8.51 -6.82
CA THR A 60 5.30 8.64 -5.89
C THR A 60 4.81 7.25 -5.51
N ILE A 61 4.80 6.94 -4.23
CA ILE A 61 4.26 5.71 -3.66
C ILE A 61 2.86 6.03 -3.16
N GLU A 62 1.87 5.31 -3.66
CA GLU A 62 0.46 5.36 -3.24
C GLU A 62 0.10 4.01 -2.62
N VAL A 63 -0.56 4.03 -1.47
CA VAL A 63 -1.08 2.83 -0.82
C VAL A 63 -2.56 3.03 -0.58
N HIS A 64 -3.35 2.05 -1.01
CA HIS A 64 -4.78 2.01 -0.83
C HIS A 64 -5.17 0.76 -0.05
N ILE A 65 -6.01 0.93 0.97
CA ILE A 65 -6.62 -0.18 1.71
C ILE A 65 -8.06 -0.28 1.23
N ILE A 66 -8.35 -1.32 0.46
CA ILE A 66 -9.65 -1.55 -0.17
C ILE A 66 -10.26 -2.85 0.32
N LYS A 67 -11.59 -2.95 0.17
CA LYS A 67 -12.31 -4.16 0.51
C LYS A 67 -11.87 -5.36 -0.34
N SER A 68 -11.77 -5.20 -1.66
CA SER A 68 -11.18 -6.22 -2.57
C SER A 68 -10.83 -5.62 -3.93
N LEU A 69 -10.13 -6.36 -4.80
CA LEU A 69 -9.88 -5.90 -6.18
C LEU A 69 -11.16 -5.73 -7.02
N ALA A 70 -12.22 -6.46 -6.69
CA ALA A 70 -13.52 -6.35 -7.34
C ALA A 70 -14.38 -5.22 -6.73
N ASP A 71 -14.04 -4.77 -5.53
CA ASP A 71 -14.76 -3.75 -4.76
C ASP A 71 -13.73 -2.78 -4.15
N TRP A 72 -13.41 -1.74 -4.92
CA TRP A 72 -12.42 -0.70 -4.58
C TRP A 72 -12.89 0.29 -3.51
N THR A 73 -13.97 -0.02 -2.78
CA THR A 73 -14.41 0.79 -1.64
C THR A 73 -13.25 0.91 -0.63
N PRO A 74 -12.80 2.14 -0.32
CA PRO A 74 -11.76 2.35 0.69
C PRO A 74 -12.28 1.95 2.07
N VAL A 75 -11.48 1.16 2.79
CA VAL A 75 -11.79 0.71 4.16
C VAL A 75 -10.73 1.15 5.17
N GLY A 76 -9.78 1.97 4.73
CA GLY A 76 -8.74 2.55 5.57
C GLY A 76 -8.16 3.82 4.94
N GLU A 77 -7.25 4.47 5.67
CA GLU A 77 -6.54 5.66 5.18
C GLU A 77 -5.63 5.30 4.00
N SER A 78 -5.59 6.19 2.99
CA SER A 78 -4.59 6.07 1.92
C SER A 78 -3.30 6.77 2.36
N LEU A 79 -2.17 6.15 2.05
CA LEU A 79 -0.85 6.74 2.29
C LEU A 79 -0.24 7.17 0.95
N THR A 80 0.28 8.39 0.91
CA THR A 80 1.09 8.87 -0.22
C THR A 80 2.45 9.31 0.29
N ALA A 81 3.52 8.83 -0.34
CA ALA A 81 4.89 9.18 -0.01
C ALA A 81 5.72 9.43 -1.29
N THR A 82 6.80 10.18 -1.17
CA THR A 82 7.76 10.38 -2.26
C THR A 82 9.07 9.65 -1.96
N MET A 83 9.67 9.10 -3.00
CA MET A 83 10.97 8.45 -2.95
C MET A 83 11.86 9.01 -4.06
N THR A 84 13.02 9.51 -3.69
CA THR A 84 14.01 10.03 -4.64
C THR A 84 15.21 9.09 -4.69
N VAL A 85 15.63 8.75 -5.91
CA VAL A 85 16.81 7.92 -6.18
C VAL A 85 17.82 8.79 -6.92
N SER A 86 18.99 8.97 -6.34
CA SER A 86 20.14 9.62 -6.96
C SER A 86 21.12 8.58 -7.49
N GLU A 87 21.91 8.96 -8.50
CA GLU A 87 23.07 8.20 -8.97
C GLU A 87 24.18 8.09 -7.91
#